data_AF-A0A7Z0MYX2-F1
#
_entry.id   AF-A0A7Z0MYX2-F1
#
_cell.length_a   1.000
_cell.length_b   1.000
_cell.length_c   1.000
_cell.angle_alpha   90.00
_cell.angle_beta   90.00
_cell.angle_gamma   90.00
#
_symmetry.space_group_name_H-M   'P 1'
#
loop_
_entity.id
_entity.type
_entity.pdbx_description
1 polymer ?
#
loop_
_entity_poly.entity_id
_entity_poly.type
_entity_poly.pdbx_seq_one_letter_code
_entity_poly.pdbx_strand_id
1 'polypeptide(L)'
;MSSIKNSYVVAVAGMLLLVAFVLHMVQMPIIQGYALIAVTLLTGLPVALKALRSLRVKAFSIELLVAISLVGALIIGEYVEAAALGFLFAAGAWLEARALREIRGSLKRYMDGLAQNVPDPELAVLIADRIEEAQESPTTRQQFLQRFANVYTPAVLVLAVLLYLFSGNIEQVLTLLVIACPGALVISVPAALAAGISNGAHRGILIKDGYALEALAATDAASFTELSVAGANALDTADVLLLADRADLAERCLQAHDLARATLRIMKQNTWFALGTVAILLAGVSLGQLFLAWGMLIHEVSVLLVILNAARLIRYKSSGKLLAPGASLWCKPVA
;
A
#
# COMPACT_ATOMS: atom_id res chain seq x y z
N MET A 1 0.22 -7.77 -18.52
CA MET A 1 -0.59 -9.02 -18.61
C MET A 1 -0.82 -9.73 -17.25
N SER A 2 -0.69 -9.04 -16.10
CA SER A 2 -0.60 -9.65 -14.75
C SER A 2 -1.69 -9.23 -13.74
N SER A 3 -2.52 -8.21 -14.04
CA SER A 3 -3.39 -7.59 -13.03
C SER A 3 -4.77 -8.25 -12.86
N ILE A 4 -5.32 -8.80 -13.95
CA ILE A 4 -6.60 -9.54 -13.93
C ILE A 4 -6.46 -10.83 -13.11
N LYS A 5 -5.33 -11.54 -13.24
CA LYS A 5 -5.05 -12.72 -12.43
C LYS A 5 -4.97 -12.38 -10.93
N ASN A 6 -4.34 -11.26 -10.57
CA ASN A 6 -4.24 -10.84 -9.17
C ASN A 6 -5.60 -10.48 -8.55
N SER A 7 -6.51 -9.85 -9.29
CA SER A 7 -7.86 -9.57 -8.78
C SER A 7 -8.66 -10.86 -8.53
N TYR A 8 -8.57 -11.84 -9.42
CA TYR A 8 -9.23 -13.14 -9.22
C TYR A 8 -8.66 -13.88 -8.01
N VAL A 9 -7.33 -13.89 -7.83
CA VAL A 9 -6.69 -14.52 -6.67
C VAL A 9 -7.18 -13.91 -5.36
N VAL A 10 -7.22 -12.57 -5.25
CA VAL A 10 -7.70 -11.88 -4.04
C VAL A 10 -9.18 -12.18 -3.79
N ALA A 11 -10.03 -12.15 -4.81
CA ALA A 11 -11.46 -12.43 -4.66
C ALA A 11 -11.72 -13.88 -4.21
N VAL A 12 -11.05 -14.85 -4.82
CA VAL A 12 -11.16 -16.28 -4.46
C VAL A 12 -10.63 -16.52 -3.05
N ALA A 13 -9.47 -15.96 -2.70
CA ALA A 13 -8.91 -16.07 -1.35
C ALA A 13 -9.84 -15.46 -0.29
N GLY A 14 -10.43 -14.29 -0.57
CA GLY A 14 -11.42 -13.66 0.32
C GLY A 14 -12.68 -14.50 0.50
N MET A 15 -13.20 -15.10 -0.57
CA MET A 15 -14.35 -16.01 -0.50
C MET A 15 -14.02 -17.28 0.30
N LEU A 16 -12.84 -17.87 0.09
CA LEU A 16 -12.38 -19.03 0.86
C LEU A 16 -12.17 -18.70 2.34
N LEU A 17 -11.69 -17.50 2.68
CA LEU A 17 -11.61 -17.04 4.07
C LEU A 17 -12.98 -16.89 4.72
N LEU A 18 -13.98 -16.38 3.99
CA LEU A 18 -15.37 -16.34 4.47
C LEU A 18 -15.91 -17.75 4.71
N VAL A 19 -15.63 -18.70 3.81
CA VAL A 19 -15.98 -20.11 4.01
C VAL A 19 -15.27 -20.69 5.23
N ALA A 20 -13.97 -20.44 5.40
CA ALA A 20 -13.22 -20.88 6.58
C ALA A 20 -13.78 -20.30 7.88
N PHE A 21 -14.23 -19.04 7.87
CA PHE A 21 -14.91 -18.41 9.00
C PHE A 21 -16.26 -19.07 9.31
N VAL A 22 -17.07 -19.40 8.30
CA VAL A 22 -18.32 -20.15 8.50
C VAL A 22 -18.06 -21.56 9.04
N LEU A 23 -17.05 -22.26 8.51
CA LEU A 23 -16.64 -23.58 9.00
C LEU A 23 -16.18 -23.54 10.46
N HIS A 24 -15.52 -22.45 10.87
CA HIS A 24 -15.17 -22.20 12.26
C HIS A 24 -16.43 -22.07 13.14
N MET A 25 -17.42 -21.29 12.70
CA MET A 25 -18.70 -21.10 13.42
C MET A 25 -19.50 -22.40 13.55
N VAL A 26 -19.47 -23.26 12.54
CA VAL A 26 -20.12 -24.59 12.54
C VAL A 26 -19.27 -25.65 13.26
N GLN A 27 -18.15 -25.25 13.89
CA GLN A 27 -17.27 -26.13 14.66
C GLN A 27 -16.69 -27.31 13.85
N MET A 28 -16.30 -27.05 12.60
CA MET A 28 -15.68 -28.03 11.69
C MET A 28 -14.17 -27.76 11.51
N PRO A 29 -13.33 -28.01 12.54
CA PRO A 29 -11.94 -27.55 12.57
C PRO A 29 -11.05 -28.20 11.50
N ILE A 30 -11.32 -29.46 11.13
CA ILE A 30 -10.52 -30.19 10.14
C ILE A 30 -10.69 -29.57 8.75
N ILE A 31 -11.94 -29.35 8.33
CA ILE A 31 -12.26 -28.76 7.02
C ILE A 31 -11.80 -27.30 6.99
N GLN A 32 -11.98 -26.56 8.10
CA GLN A 32 -11.44 -25.21 8.26
C GLN A 32 -9.92 -25.19 8.03
N GLY A 33 -9.16 -26.10 8.65
CA GLY A 33 -7.70 -26.19 8.51
C GLY A 33 -7.27 -26.37 7.05
N TYR A 34 -7.90 -27.29 6.31
CA TYR A 34 -7.62 -27.47 4.88
C TYR A 34 -7.97 -26.22 4.05
N ALA A 35 -9.08 -25.55 4.34
CA ALA A 35 -9.46 -24.32 3.66
C ALA A 35 -8.43 -23.20 3.91
N LEU A 36 -7.97 -23.04 5.15
CA LEU A 36 -6.96 -22.04 5.51
C LEU A 36 -5.61 -22.33 4.86
N ILE A 37 -5.17 -23.60 4.84
CA ILE A 37 -3.95 -24.00 4.12
C ILE A 37 -4.09 -23.71 2.62
N ALA A 38 -5.25 -23.99 2.02
CA ALA A 38 -5.49 -23.69 0.61
C ALA A 38 -5.39 -22.19 0.30
N VAL A 39 -5.93 -21.32 1.17
CA VAL A 39 -5.76 -19.87 1.07
C VAL A 39 -4.28 -19.50 1.15
N THR A 40 -3.57 -19.98 2.17
CA THR A 40 -2.14 -19.72 2.36
C THR A 40 -1.31 -20.12 1.14
N LEU A 41 -1.59 -21.28 0.55
CA LEU A 41 -0.88 -21.72 -0.67
C LEU A 41 -1.23 -20.85 -1.88
N LEU A 42 -2.51 -20.52 -2.06
CA LEU A 42 -2.99 -19.69 -3.17
C LEU A 42 -2.34 -18.29 -3.15
N THR A 43 -2.29 -17.66 -1.98
CA THR A 43 -1.76 -16.29 -1.83
C THR A 43 -0.26 -16.25 -1.56
N GLY A 44 0.28 -17.25 -0.86
CA GLY A 44 1.68 -17.31 -0.43
C GLY A 44 2.64 -17.77 -1.51
N LEU A 45 2.21 -18.63 -2.44
CA LEU A 45 3.10 -19.14 -3.50
C LEU A 45 3.68 -18.02 -4.39
N PRO A 46 2.89 -17.04 -4.89
CA PRO A 46 3.46 -15.90 -5.62
C PRO A 46 4.46 -15.08 -4.79
N VAL A 47 4.22 -14.93 -3.49
CA VAL A 47 5.12 -14.21 -2.57
C VAL A 47 6.44 -14.97 -2.40
N ALA A 48 6.37 -16.28 -2.17
CA ALA A 48 7.55 -17.13 -2.05
C ALA A 48 8.40 -17.14 -3.34
N LEU A 49 7.76 -17.18 -4.52
CA LEU A 49 8.47 -17.10 -5.80
C LEU A 49 9.17 -15.75 -5.98
N LYS A 50 8.55 -14.63 -5.58
CA LYS A 50 9.19 -13.31 -5.59
C LYS A 50 10.36 -13.25 -4.63
N ALA A 51 10.19 -13.74 -3.40
CA ALA A 51 11.24 -13.82 -2.40
C ALA A 51 12.48 -14.59 -2.91
N LEU A 52 12.27 -15.75 -3.53
CA LEU A 52 13.35 -16.55 -4.10
C LEU A 52 14.10 -15.83 -5.23
N ARG A 53 13.39 -15.07 -6.07
CA ARG A 53 14.02 -14.25 -7.12
C ARG A 53 14.81 -13.09 -6.53
N SER A 54 14.27 -12.38 -5.56
CA SER A 54 14.96 -11.28 -4.85
C SER A 54 16.22 -11.78 -4.15
N LEU A 55 16.15 -12.97 -3.53
CA LEU A 55 17.31 -13.60 -2.88
C LEU A 55 18.41 -13.94 -3.89
N ARG A 56 18.05 -14.38 -5.10
CA ARG A 56 19.02 -14.69 -6.17
C ARG A 56 19.83 -13.46 -6.61
N VAL A 57 19.23 -12.28 -6.54
CA VAL A 57 19.91 -10.99 -6.84
C VAL A 57 20.45 -10.31 -5.57
N LYS A 58 20.55 -11.04 -4.45
CA LYS A 58 21.06 -10.57 -3.15
C LYS A 58 20.32 -9.35 -2.58
N ALA A 59 19.04 -9.19 -2.94
CA ALA A 59 18.18 -8.16 -2.39
C ALA A 59 17.30 -8.73 -1.27
N PHE A 60 17.38 -8.15 -0.08
CA PHE A 60 16.54 -8.53 1.06
C PHE A 60 15.20 -7.78 0.99
N SER A 61 14.18 -8.45 0.47
CA SER A 61 12.86 -7.85 0.27
C SER A 61 11.87 -8.25 1.37
N ILE A 62 10.77 -7.48 1.54
CA ILE A 62 9.72 -7.78 2.52
C ILE A 62 9.13 -9.17 2.26
N GLU A 63 9.01 -9.55 0.99
CA GLU A 63 8.51 -10.86 0.57
C GLU A 63 9.33 -12.01 1.16
N LEU A 64 10.63 -11.83 1.39
CA LEU A 64 11.46 -12.86 2.03
C LEU A 64 11.00 -13.14 3.45
N LEU A 65 10.82 -12.08 4.26
CA LEU A 65 10.35 -12.22 5.62
C LEU A 65 8.93 -12.81 5.65
N VAL A 66 8.03 -12.33 4.79
CA VAL A 66 6.66 -12.84 4.69
C VAL A 66 6.66 -14.31 4.30
N ALA A 67 7.45 -14.73 3.31
CA ALA A 67 7.50 -16.13 2.88
C ALA A 67 7.98 -17.06 4.02
N ILE A 68 9.03 -16.66 4.74
CA ILE A 68 9.53 -17.41 5.90
C ILE A 68 8.47 -17.45 7.01
N SER A 69 7.79 -16.33 7.25
CA SER A 69 6.73 -16.22 8.27
C SER A 69 5.54 -17.13 7.95
N LEU A 70 5.09 -17.18 6.69
CA LEU A 70 4.00 -18.07 6.28
C LEU A 70 4.36 -19.54 6.52
N VAL A 71 5.60 -19.95 6.20
CA VAL A 71 6.08 -21.31 6.49
C VAL A 71 6.15 -21.54 8.01
N GLY A 72 6.68 -20.58 8.77
CA GLY A 72 6.74 -20.66 10.23
C GLY A 72 5.37 -20.82 10.87
N ALA A 73 4.39 -20.03 10.46
CA ALA A 73 3.00 -20.09 10.91
C ALA A 73 2.35 -21.45 10.64
N LEU A 74 2.59 -22.03 9.46
CA LEU A 74 2.11 -23.38 9.13
C LEU A 74 2.75 -24.47 10.01
N ILE A 75 4.03 -24.31 10.37
CA ILE A 75 4.75 -25.26 11.25
C ILE A 75 4.22 -25.21 12.68
N ILE A 76 3.97 -24.01 13.22
CA ILE A 76 3.43 -23.84 14.58
C ILE A 76 1.92 -24.12 14.68
N GLY A 77 1.25 -24.39 13.56
CA GLY A 77 -0.18 -24.70 13.52
C GLY A 77 -1.11 -23.48 13.48
N GLU A 78 -0.57 -22.28 13.31
CA GLU A 78 -1.32 -21.02 13.25
C GLU A 78 -1.85 -20.77 11.83
N TYR A 79 -2.75 -21.65 11.37
CA TYR A 79 -3.29 -21.62 10.01
C TYR A 79 -4.10 -20.36 9.71
N VAL A 80 -4.78 -19.79 10.71
CA VAL A 80 -5.58 -18.57 10.57
C VAL A 80 -4.67 -17.40 10.23
N GLU A 81 -3.58 -17.23 10.98
CA GLU A 81 -2.58 -16.17 10.77
C GLU A 81 -1.90 -16.31 9.41
N ALA A 82 -1.49 -17.52 9.04
CA ALA A 82 -0.88 -17.77 7.73
C ALA A 82 -1.81 -17.36 6.58
N ALA A 83 -3.10 -17.71 6.67
CA ALA A 83 -4.08 -17.41 5.63
C ALA A 83 -4.45 -15.92 5.60
N ALA A 84 -4.67 -15.31 6.76
CA ALA A 84 -4.97 -13.88 6.89
C ALA A 84 -3.81 -13.03 6.37
N LEU A 85 -2.57 -13.31 6.79
CA LEU A 85 -1.38 -12.61 6.34
C LEU A 85 -1.19 -12.73 4.83
N GLY A 86 -1.32 -13.95 4.29
CA GLY A 86 -1.22 -14.19 2.85
C GLY A 86 -2.25 -13.40 2.05
N PHE A 87 -3.51 -13.41 2.50
CA PHE A 87 -4.59 -12.64 1.89
C PHE A 87 -4.34 -11.13 1.95
N LEU A 88 -3.98 -10.61 3.11
CA LEU A 88 -3.71 -9.19 3.34
C LEU A 88 -2.58 -8.69 2.45
N PHE A 89 -1.51 -9.46 2.28
CA PHE A 89 -0.42 -9.12 1.38
C PHE A 89 -0.85 -9.14 -0.10
N ALA A 90 -1.63 -10.15 -0.51
CA ALA A 90 -2.19 -10.23 -1.85
C ALA A 90 -3.15 -9.06 -2.15
N ALA A 91 -4.00 -8.71 -1.19
CA ALA A 91 -4.92 -7.58 -1.27
C ALA A 91 -4.17 -6.24 -1.33
N GLY A 92 -3.12 -6.05 -0.52
CA GLY A 92 -2.24 -4.88 -0.57
C GLY A 92 -1.57 -4.71 -1.93
N ALA A 93 -0.98 -5.78 -2.47
CA ALA A 93 -0.39 -5.77 -3.81
C ALA A 93 -1.42 -5.50 -4.92
N TRP A 94 -2.66 -5.96 -4.76
CA TRP A 94 -3.75 -5.65 -5.69
C TRP A 94 -4.19 -4.18 -5.60
N LEU A 95 -4.32 -3.62 -4.40
CA LEU A 95 -4.61 -2.20 -4.17
C LEU A 95 -3.53 -1.31 -4.76
N GLU A 96 -2.27 -1.67 -4.54
CA GLU A 96 -1.11 -0.98 -5.12
C GLU A 96 -1.14 -1.06 -6.66
N ALA A 97 -1.37 -2.24 -7.23
CA ALA A 97 -1.51 -2.37 -8.68
C ALA A 97 -2.74 -1.63 -9.24
N ARG A 98 -3.80 -1.43 -8.45
CA ARG A 98 -4.96 -0.61 -8.84
C ARG A 98 -4.60 0.87 -8.86
N ALA A 99 -3.84 1.35 -7.87
CA ALA A 99 -3.34 2.72 -7.81
C ALA A 99 -2.35 3.01 -8.95
N LEU A 100 -1.44 2.07 -9.26
CA LEU A 100 -0.45 2.23 -10.34
C LEU A 100 -1.06 2.14 -11.75
N ARG A 101 -2.19 1.44 -11.94
CA ARG A 101 -2.86 1.34 -13.26
C ARG A 101 -3.46 2.66 -13.74
N GLU A 102 -3.85 3.52 -12.82
CA GLU A 102 -4.33 4.87 -13.14
C GLU A 102 -3.21 5.74 -13.76
N ILE A 103 -1.93 5.50 -13.41
CA ILE A 103 -0.75 6.18 -13.97
C ILE A 103 -0.57 5.88 -15.48
N ARG A 104 -0.54 4.58 -15.83
CA ARG A 104 -0.23 4.15 -17.21
C ARG A 104 -1.32 4.54 -18.21
N GLY A 105 -2.57 4.60 -17.78
CA GLY A 105 -3.71 4.94 -18.65
C GLY A 105 -3.67 6.37 -19.17
N SER A 106 -3.33 7.32 -18.30
CA SER A 106 -3.25 8.75 -18.66
C SER A 106 -1.97 9.07 -19.44
N LEU A 107 -0.84 8.46 -19.06
CA LEU A 107 0.44 8.64 -19.76
C LEU A 107 0.41 8.04 -21.17
N LYS A 108 -0.21 6.86 -21.35
CA LYS A 108 -0.33 6.23 -22.67
C LYS A 108 -1.02 7.17 -23.67
N ARG A 109 -2.06 7.90 -23.26
CA ARG A 109 -2.75 8.85 -24.15
C ARG A 109 -1.89 10.05 -24.51
N TYR A 110 -1.14 10.58 -23.54
CA TYR A 110 -0.18 11.66 -23.81
C TYR A 110 0.95 11.19 -24.73
N MET A 111 1.47 9.98 -24.51
CA MET A 111 2.49 9.37 -25.36
C MET A 111 1.97 9.04 -26.75
N ASP A 112 0.73 8.54 -26.88
CA ASP A 112 0.06 8.31 -28.16
C ASP A 112 -0.11 9.64 -28.93
N GLY A 113 -0.33 10.75 -28.23
CA GLY A 113 -0.38 12.10 -28.81
C GLY A 113 0.99 12.67 -29.20
N LEU A 114 2.03 12.41 -28.40
CA LEU A 114 3.41 12.80 -28.76
C LEU A 114 3.95 11.94 -29.90
N ALA A 115 3.68 10.64 -29.92
CA ALA A 115 4.12 9.72 -30.96
C ALA A 115 3.57 10.09 -32.34
N GLN A 116 2.37 10.69 -32.41
CA GLN A 116 1.81 11.24 -33.65
C GLN A 116 2.60 12.43 -34.21
N ASN A 117 3.35 13.14 -33.36
CA ASN A 117 4.11 14.34 -33.71
C ASN A 117 5.62 14.08 -33.87
N VAL A 118 6.10 12.87 -33.56
CA VAL A 118 7.50 12.51 -33.73
C VAL A 118 7.70 11.92 -35.15
N PRO A 119 8.62 12.48 -35.96
CA PRO A 119 8.83 12.03 -37.34
C PRO A 119 9.39 10.59 -37.46
N ASP A 120 10.09 10.13 -36.42
CA ASP A 120 10.74 8.83 -36.37
C ASP A 120 10.00 7.88 -35.40
N PRO A 121 9.40 6.79 -35.90
CA PRO A 121 8.66 5.84 -35.07
C PRO A 121 9.56 5.09 -34.08
N GLU A 122 10.84 4.87 -34.37
CA GLU A 122 11.75 4.14 -33.49
C GLU A 122 12.16 5.02 -32.29
N LEU A 123 12.38 6.31 -32.54
CA LEU A 123 12.61 7.31 -31.50
C LEU A 123 11.35 7.53 -30.64
N ALA A 124 10.15 7.51 -31.23
CA ALA A 124 8.89 7.64 -30.49
C ALA A 124 8.70 6.47 -29.50
N VAL A 125 8.99 5.24 -29.93
CA VAL A 125 8.92 4.04 -29.07
C VAL A 125 9.99 4.09 -27.99
N LEU A 126 11.23 4.50 -28.30
CA LEU A 126 12.30 4.62 -27.30
C LEU A 126 12.00 5.68 -26.25
N ILE A 127 11.48 6.85 -26.65
CA ILE A 127 11.07 7.91 -25.72
C ILE A 127 9.90 7.43 -24.86
N ALA A 128 8.92 6.74 -25.46
CA ALA A 128 7.81 6.15 -24.72
C ALA A 128 8.28 5.13 -23.68
N ASP A 129 9.16 4.21 -24.06
CA ASP A 129 9.69 3.14 -23.21
C ASP A 129 10.56 3.72 -22.07
N ARG A 130 11.40 4.73 -22.36
CA ARG A 130 12.21 5.42 -21.34
C ARG A 130 11.38 6.28 -20.38
N ILE A 131 10.32 6.93 -20.86
CA ILE A 131 9.40 7.67 -20.00
C ILE A 131 8.58 6.68 -19.16
N GLU A 132 8.11 5.57 -19.72
CA GLU A 132 7.40 4.52 -18.99
C GLU A 132 8.30 3.89 -17.91
N GLU A 133 9.58 3.62 -18.21
CA GLU A 133 10.58 3.12 -17.27
C GLU A 133 10.90 4.13 -16.15
N ALA A 134 10.96 5.44 -16.45
CA ALA A 134 11.15 6.49 -15.45
C ALA A 134 9.92 6.71 -14.54
N GLN A 135 8.71 6.43 -15.06
CA GLN A 135 7.43 6.58 -14.37
C GLN A 135 7.07 5.38 -13.47
N GLU A 136 7.75 4.24 -13.60
CA GLU A 136 7.64 3.14 -12.63
C GLU A 136 8.28 3.45 -11.26
N SER A 137 8.77 4.67 -11.05
CA SER A 137 9.36 5.05 -9.77
C SER A 137 8.30 5.10 -8.65
N PRO A 138 8.44 4.29 -7.58
CA PRO A 138 7.47 4.26 -6.50
C PRO A 138 7.40 5.63 -5.79
N THR A 139 6.26 5.95 -5.17
CA THR A 139 6.11 7.20 -4.42
C THR A 139 7.12 7.30 -3.27
N THR A 140 7.35 8.49 -2.72
CA THR A 140 8.32 8.69 -1.64
C THR A 140 8.01 7.78 -0.44
N ARG A 141 6.72 7.59 -0.12
CA ARG A 141 6.30 6.69 0.96
C ARG A 141 6.46 5.21 0.60
N GLN A 142 6.25 4.80 -0.65
CA GLN A 142 6.55 3.44 -1.10
C GLN A 142 8.05 3.15 -1.12
N GLN A 143 8.89 4.10 -1.55
CA GLN A 143 10.35 4.00 -1.47
C GLN A 143 10.84 3.84 -0.04
N PHE A 144 10.22 4.55 0.91
CA PHE A 144 10.52 4.37 2.32
C PHE A 144 10.27 2.93 2.78
N LEU A 145 9.14 2.32 2.39
CA LEU A 145 8.85 0.91 2.70
C LEU A 145 9.94 -0.02 2.16
N GLN A 146 10.38 0.21 0.92
CA GLN A 146 11.44 -0.61 0.31
C GLN A 146 12.80 -0.43 1.00
N ARG A 147 13.18 0.80 1.37
CA ARG A 147 14.42 1.07 2.11
C ARG A 147 14.38 0.48 3.52
N PHE A 148 13.24 0.60 4.17
CA PHE A 148 12.99 -0.02 5.47
C PHE A 148 13.18 -1.54 5.38
N ALA A 149 12.61 -2.19 4.36
CA ALA A 149 12.72 -3.63 4.14
C ALA A 149 14.16 -4.14 4.08
N ASN A 150 15.04 -3.39 3.38
CA ASN A 150 16.44 -3.75 3.18
C ASN A 150 17.26 -3.75 4.48
N VAL A 151 16.79 -3.05 5.52
CA VAL A 151 17.43 -3.00 6.84
C VAL A 151 16.70 -3.89 7.84
N TYR A 152 15.36 -3.81 7.85
CA TYR A 152 14.51 -4.50 8.80
C TYR A 152 14.53 -6.01 8.61
N THR A 153 14.39 -6.51 7.37
CA THR A 153 14.38 -7.95 7.08
C THR A 153 15.65 -8.65 7.55
N PRO A 154 16.87 -8.20 7.17
CA PRO A 154 18.07 -8.84 7.68
C PRO A 154 18.24 -8.68 9.19
N ALA A 155 17.85 -7.53 9.78
CA ALA A 155 17.91 -7.33 11.23
C ALA A 155 17.04 -8.34 11.99
N VAL A 156 15.80 -8.58 11.53
CA VAL A 156 14.90 -9.57 12.12
C VAL A 156 15.44 -10.99 11.95
N LEU A 157 15.99 -11.34 10.78
CA LEU A 157 16.57 -12.67 10.56
C LEU A 157 17.78 -12.90 11.48
N VAL A 158 18.65 -11.91 11.65
CA VAL A 158 19.77 -11.97 12.61
C VAL A 158 19.24 -12.11 14.03
N LEU A 159 18.24 -11.31 14.41
CA LEU A 159 17.61 -11.40 15.73
C LEU A 159 17.01 -12.79 15.99
N ALA A 160 16.34 -13.39 14.99
CA ALA A 160 15.79 -14.74 15.08
C ALA A 160 16.88 -15.79 15.32
N VAL A 161 18.02 -15.69 14.62
CA VAL A 161 19.18 -16.58 14.84
C VAL A 161 19.76 -16.37 16.24
N LEU A 162 19.96 -15.13 16.67
CA LEU A 162 20.47 -14.83 18.01
C LEU A 162 19.53 -15.34 19.11
N LEU A 163 18.22 -15.18 18.92
CA LEU A 163 17.21 -15.69 19.84
C LEU A 163 17.25 -17.22 19.90
N TYR A 164 17.43 -17.91 18.77
CA TYR A 164 17.59 -19.36 18.76
C TYR A 164 18.84 -19.79 19.54
N LEU A 165 19.98 -19.12 19.30
CA LEU A 165 21.23 -19.44 19.98
C LEU A 165 21.16 -19.23 21.51
N PHE A 166 20.36 -18.27 21.97
CA PHE A 166 20.20 -17.98 23.39
C PHE A 166 19.13 -18.84 24.07
N SER A 167 17.96 -19.02 23.43
CA SER A 167 16.81 -19.71 24.02
C SER A 167 16.79 -21.23 23.76
N GLY A 168 17.38 -21.68 22.64
CA GLY A 168 17.23 -23.04 22.14
C GLY A 168 15.81 -23.44 21.70
N ASN A 169 14.84 -22.52 21.76
CA ASN A 169 13.44 -22.81 21.52
C ASN A 169 13.02 -22.40 20.10
N ILE A 170 12.77 -23.39 19.24
CA ILE A 170 12.36 -23.14 17.85
C ILE A 170 10.97 -22.51 17.75
N GLU A 171 10.04 -22.84 18.64
CA GLU A 171 8.69 -22.26 18.62
C GLU A 171 8.75 -20.76 18.87
N GLN A 172 9.57 -20.31 19.82
CA GLN A 172 9.76 -18.89 20.11
C GLN A 172 10.38 -18.13 18.92
N VAL A 173 11.28 -18.77 18.18
CA VAL A 173 11.92 -18.19 16.98
C VAL A 173 10.94 -18.09 15.82
N LEU A 174 10.16 -19.14 15.57
CA LEU A 174 9.11 -19.12 14.55
C LEU A 174 8.06 -18.06 14.86
N THR A 175 7.69 -17.94 16.13
CA THR A 175 6.78 -16.90 16.63
C THR A 175 7.32 -15.49 16.41
N LEU A 176 8.59 -15.27 16.73
CA LEU A 176 9.26 -13.99 16.46
C LEU A 176 9.19 -13.66 14.97
N LEU A 177 9.50 -14.61 14.09
CA LEU A 177 9.45 -14.40 12.65
C LEU A 177 8.05 -14.03 12.17
N VAL A 178 7.02 -14.76 12.62
CA VAL A 178 5.61 -14.50 12.29
C VAL A 178 5.19 -13.10 12.74
N ILE A 179 5.45 -12.76 14.00
CA ILE A 179 5.07 -11.47 14.59
C ILE A 179 5.89 -10.29 14.02
N ALA A 180 7.11 -10.55 13.54
CA ALA A 180 7.95 -9.55 12.91
C ALA A 180 7.41 -9.08 11.55
N CYS A 181 6.45 -9.77 10.96
CA CYS A 181 5.91 -9.40 9.67
C CYS A 181 5.32 -7.97 9.71
N PRO A 182 5.78 -7.00 8.91
CA PRO A 182 5.29 -5.63 8.99
C PRO A 182 3.98 -5.43 8.19
N GLY A 183 3.00 -6.33 8.32
CA GLY A 183 1.78 -6.35 7.50
C GLY A 183 0.98 -5.05 7.54
N ALA A 184 0.79 -4.47 8.74
CA ALA A 184 0.12 -3.19 8.93
C ALA A 184 0.83 -2.05 8.20
N LEU A 185 2.16 -2.04 8.22
CA LEU A 185 2.98 -1.03 7.56
C LEU A 185 2.86 -1.13 6.03
N VAL A 186 2.91 -2.34 5.47
CA VAL A 186 2.81 -2.59 4.02
C VAL A 186 1.47 -2.11 3.46
N ILE A 187 0.37 -2.35 4.16
CA ILE A 187 -0.99 -1.99 3.70
C ILE A 187 -1.30 -0.51 3.92
N SER A 188 -0.59 0.15 4.84
CA SER A 188 -0.88 1.54 5.25
C SER A 188 -0.92 2.54 4.09
N VAL A 189 0.02 2.43 3.16
CA VAL A 189 0.17 3.33 2.00
C VAL A 189 -0.92 3.10 0.96
N PRO A 190 -1.07 1.89 0.37
CA PRO A 190 -2.08 1.66 -0.66
C PRO A 190 -3.51 1.85 -0.14
N ALA A 191 -3.80 1.50 1.12
CA ALA A 191 -5.12 1.71 1.71
C ALA A 191 -5.46 3.21 1.85
N ALA A 192 -4.51 4.03 2.33
CA ALA A 192 -4.72 5.46 2.47
C ALA A 192 -4.83 6.17 1.11
N LEU A 193 -3.99 5.80 0.14
CA LEU A 193 -4.06 6.33 -1.23
C LEU A 193 -5.40 5.99 -1.89
N ALA A 194 -5.83 4.72 -1.83
CA ALA A 194 -7.10 4.30 -2.39
C ALA A 194 -8.28 5.06 -1.76
N ALA A 195 -8.30 5.20 -0.44
CA ALA A 195 -9.35 5.94 0.27
C ALA A 195 -9.33 7.45 -0.04
N GLY A 196 -8.15 8.06 -0.13
CA GLY A 196 -7.97 9.47 -0.46
C GLY A 196 -8.39 9.80 -1.90
N ILE A 197 -7.88 9.05 -2.87
CA ILE A 197 -8.20 9.21 -4.30
C ILE A 197 -9.70 8.95 -4.54
N SER A 198 -10.26 7.90 -3.93
CA SER A 198 -11.69 7.59 -4.04
C SER A 198 -12.56 8.72 -3.49
N ASN A 199 -12.24 9.29 -2.32
CA ASN A 199 -12.98 10.43 -1.78
C ASN A 199 -12.86 11.68 -2.67
N GLY A 200 -11.67 11.93 -3.23
CA GLY A 200 -11.46 13.02 -4.18
C GLY A 200 -12.37 12.88 -5.40
N ALA A 201 -12.39 11.69 -6.02
CA ALA A 201 -13.20 11.42 -7.20
C ALA A 201 -14.71 11.66 -6.95
N HIS A 202 -15.23 11.22 -5.80
CA HIS A 202 -16.63 11.48 -5.40
C HIS A 202 -16.95 12.98 -5.20
N ARG A 203 -15.94 13.84 -5.07
CA ARG A 203 -16.06 15.30 -4.90
C ARG A 203 -15.66 16.09 -6.14
N GLY A 204 -15.45 15.42 -7.28
CA GLY A 204 -15.00 16.07 -8.51
C GLY A 204 -13.54 16.56 -8.44
N ILE A 205 -12.71 15.93 -7.60
CA ILE A 205 -11.27 16.14 -7.50
C ILE A 205 -10.60 14.87 -8.01
N LEU A 206 -10.24 14.83 -9.28
CA LEU A 206 -9.53 13.69 -9.85
C LEU A 206 -8.03 13.87 -9.64
N ILE A 207 -7.49 13.09 -8.71
CA ILE A 207 -6.05 12.97 -8.51
C ILE A 207 -5.57 11.79 -9.33
N LYS A 208 -4.62 12.02 -10.23
CA LYS A 208 -4.15 11.01 -11.20
C LYS A 208 -3.51 9.80 -10.54
N ASP A 209 -2.70 10.03 -9.50
CA ASP A 209 -1.99 8.97 -8.80
C ASP A 209 -1.46 9.38 -7.42
N GLY A 210 -0.75 8.46 -6.76
CA GLY A 210 -0.14 8.71 -5.45
C GLY A 210 1.03 9.70 -5.48
N TYR A 211 1.73 9.88 -6.60
CA TYR A 211 2.79 10.86 -6.73
C TYR A 211 2.20 12.27 -6.82
N ALA A 212 1.18 12.47 -7.66
CA ALA A 212 0.40 13.70 -7.74
C ALA A 212 -0.22 14.04 -6.37
N LEU A 213 -0.73 13.04 -5.64
CA LEU A 213 -1.23 13.22 -4.29
C LEU A 213 -0.12 13.65 -3.31
N GLU A 214 1.04 12.99 -3.32
CA GLU A 214 2.17 13.35 -2.48
C GLU A 214 2.71 14.74 -2.81
N ALA A 215 2.85 15.07 -4.10
CA ALA A 215 3.29 16.37 -4.58
C ALA A 215 2.31 17.48 -4.19
N LEU A 216 1.00 17.24 -4.32
CA LEU A 216 -0.06 18.14 -3.88
C LEU A 216 -0.05 18.40 -2.37
N ALA A 217 0.39 17.43 -1.58
CA ALA A 217 0.52 17.56 -0.14
C ALA A 217 1.86 18.16 0.31
N ALA A 218 2.93 17.97 -0.48
CA ALA A 218 4.29 18.44 -0.21
C ALA A 218 4.52 19.89 -0.67
N THR A 219 3.69 20.38 -1.60
CA THR A 219 3.72 21.79 -2.00
C THR A 219 3.35 22.65 -0.81
N ASP A 220 4.30 23.49 -0.40
CA ASP A 220 4.00 24.58 0.51
C ASP A 220 3.10 25.56 -0.22
N ALA A 221 2.17 26.12 0.55
CA ALA A 221 1.18 27.09 0.13
C ALA A 221 1.72 28.12 -0.91
N ALA A 222 2.95 28.59 -0.73
CA ALA A 222 3.51 29.67 -1.54
C ALA A 222 3.99 29.32 -2.97
N SER A 223 4.07 28.05 -3.39
CA SER A 223 4.74 27.64 -4.64
C SER A 223 3.83 27.01 -5.72
N PHE A 224 2.53 27.26 -5.66
CA PHE A 224 1.53 26.81 -6.64
C PHE A 224 1.62 27.59 -7.98
N THR A 225 2.77 27.52 -8.66
CA THR A 225 2.97 28.12 -9.98
C THR A 225 3.08 27.10 -11.12
N GLU A 226 3.20 25.80 -10.83
CA GLU A 226 3.42 24.78 -11.87
C GLU A 226 2.62 23.47 -11.71
N LEU A 227 1.67 23.38 -10.77
CA LEU A 227 0.74 22.25 -10.82
C LEU A 227 -0.27 22.54 -11.94
N SER A 228 -0.18 21.80 -13.05
CA SER A 228 -1.13 21.89 -14.17
C SER A 228 -2.53 21.48 -13.69
N VAL A 229 -3.26 22.42 -13.11
CA VAL A 229 -4.68 22.26 -12.78
C VAL A 229 -5.46 22.71 -13.99
N ALA A 230 -5.76 21.76 -14.86
CA ALA A 230 -6.49 22.05 -16.07
C ALA A 230 -8.01 22.00 -15.87
N GLY A 231 -8.74 22.79 -16.65
CA GLY A 231 -10.18 22.59 -16.84
C GLY A 231 -10.44 21.35 -17.70
N ALA A 232 -11.72 21.00 -17.91
CA ALA A 232 -12.18 19.79 -18.62
C ALA A 232 -11.52 19.51 -20.00
N ASN A 233 -10.88 20.51 -20.61
CA ASN A 233 -10.26 20.44 -21.94
C ASN A 233 -8.78 20.00 -21.95
N ALA A 234 -8.11 19.87 -20.79
CA ALA A 234 -6.72 19.38 -20.70
C ALA A 234 -6.60 18.15 -19.78
N LEU A 235 -7.55 17.24 -19.98
CA LEU A 235 -7.74 15.99 -19.22
C LEU A 235 -6.50 15.08 -19.21
N ASP A 236 -5.65 15.15 -20.24
CA ASP A 236 -4.55 14.21 -20.46
C ASP A 236 -3.20 14.66 -19.89
N THR A 237 -3.03 15.95 -19.55
CA THR A 237 -1.75 16.51 -19.04
C THR A 237 -1.80 16.92 -17.56
N ALA A 238 -2.99 17.01 -16.97
CA ALA A 238 -3.16 17.43 -15.58
C ALA A 238 -2.90 16.27 -14.60
N ASP A 239 -1.99 16.48 -13.65
CA ASP A 239 -1.79 15.54 -12.54
C ASP A 239 -2.92 15.59 -11.50
N VAL A 240 -3.63 16.73 -11.44
CA VAL A 240 -4.84 16.92 -10.63
C VAL A 240 -5.87 17.70 -11.45
N LEU A 241 -7.01 17.08 -11.71
CA LEU A 241 -8.14 17.67 -12.41
C LEU A 241 -9.23 18.07 -11.42
N LEU A 242 -9.63 19.35 -11.45
CA LEU A 242 -10.71 19.88 -10.62
C LEU A 242 -11.94 20.14 -11.48
N LEU A 243 -13.02 19.39 -11.23
CA LEU A 243 -14.32 19.60 -11.85
C LEU A 243 -15.09 20.67 -11.08
N ALA A 244 -14.78 21.93 -11.33
CA ALA A 244 -15.39 23.09 -10.68
C ALA A 244 -15.79 24.16 -11.70
N ASP A 245 -16.84 24.91 -11.39
CA ASP A 245 -17.04 26.22 -12.03
C ASP A 245 -15.93 27.19 -11.57
N ARG A 246 -15.66 28.23 -12.37
CA ARG A 246 -14.62 29.23 -12.06
C ARG A 246 -14.81 29.87 -10.67
N ALA A 247 -16.06 30.01 -10.22
CA ALA A 247 -16.38 30.55 -8.90
C ALA A 247 -15.95 29.63 -7.76
N ASP A 248 -16.00 28.31 -7.97
CA ASP A 248 -15.75 27.29 -6.95
C ASP A 248 -14.33 26.70 -7.03
N LEU A 249 -13.57 27.04 -8.08
CA LEU A 249 -12.24 26.48 -8.36
C LEU A 249 -11.28 26.66 -7.17
N ALA A 250 -11.29 27.83 -6.54
CA ALA A 250 -10.46 28.11 -5.37
C ALA A 250 -10.81 27.21 -4.19
N GLU A 251 -12.11 26.99 -3.93
CA GLU A 251 -12.57 26.10 -2.86
C GLU A 251 -12.14 24.66 -3.15
N ARG A 252 -12.34 24.17 -4.38
CA ARG A 252 -11.96 22.80 -4.76
C ARG A 252 -10.46 22.56 -4.68
N CYS A 253 -9.65 23.56 -5.01
CA CYS A 253 -8.20 23.49 -4.87
C CYS A 253 -7.79 23.33 -3.39
N LEU A 254 -8.41 24.11 -2.48
CA LEU A 254 -8.20 23.97 -1.05
C LEU A 254 -8.65 22.60 -0.54
N GLN A 255 -9.82 22.12 -0.98
CA GLN A 255 -10.30 20.79 -0.61
C GLN A 255 -9.36 19.67 -1.08
N ALA A 256 -8.79 19.80 -2.29
CA ALA A 256 -7.82 18.85 -2.83
C ALA A 256 -6.54 18.81 -2.00
N HIS A 257 -5.98 19.98 -1.69
CA HIS A 257 -4.77 20.10 -0.89
C HIS A 257 -4.96 19.59 0.56
N ASP A 258 -6.08 19.91 1.20
CA ASP A 258 -6.40 19.42 2.54
C ASP A 258 -6.60 17.90 2.56
N LEU A 259 -7.26 17.34 1.55
CA LEU A 259 -7.42 15.89 1.39
C LEU A 259 -6.07 15.19 1.20
N ALA A 260 -5.19 15.76 0.37
CA ALA A 260 -3.84 15.23 0.14
C ALA A 260 -3.01 15.25 1.43
N ARG A 261 -3.00 16.38 2.17
CA ARG A 261 -2.32 16.46 3.47
C ARG A 261 -2.92 15.54 4.52
N ALA A 262 -4.25 15.40 4.57
CA ALA A 262 -4.91 14.46 5.46
C ALA A 262 -4.50 13.01 5.15
N THR A 263 -4.39 12.68 3.86
CA THR A 263 -3.92 11.36 3.40
C THR A 263 -2.50 11.09 3.86
N LEU A 264 -1.56 12.03 3.65
CA LEU A 264 -0.18 11.87 4.13
C LEU A 264 -0.07 11.81 5.65
N ARG A 265 -0.90 12.57 6.37
CA ARG A 265 -0.96 12.54 7.84
C ARG A 265 -1.40 11.17 8.34
N ILE A 266 -2.42 10.57 7.72
CA ILE A 266 -2.90 9.23 8.04
C ILE A 266 -1.84 8.17 7.71
N MET A 267 -1.17 8.27 6.56
CA MET A 267 -0.05 7.38 6.22
C MET A 267 1.04 7.45 7.30
N LYS A 268 1.45 8.65 7.71
CA LYS A 268 2.46 8.85 8.77
C LYS A 268 2.00 8.27 10.10
N GLN A 269 0.75 8.48 10.51
CA GLN A 269 0.18 7.90 11.73
C GLN A 269 0.20 6.37 11.67
N ASN A 270 -0.23 5.79 10.55
CA ASN A 270 -0.27 4.35 10.34
C ASN A 270 1.14 3.75 10.38
N THR A 271 2.13 4.41 9.76
CA THR A 271 3.54 4.01 9.81
C THR A 271 4.06 4.01 11.25
N TRP A 272 3.87 5.10 12.00
CA TRP A 272 4.31 5.20 13.40
C TRP A 272 3.67 4.14 14.28
N PHE A 273 2.37 3.94 14.12
CA PHE A 273 1.63 2.94 14.87
C PHE A 273 2.10 1.52 14.54
N ALA A 274 2.21 1.16 13.26
CA ALA A 274 2.67 -0.15 12.83
C ALA A 274 4.10 -0.46 13.33
N LEU A 275 5.03 0.48 13.19
CA LEU A 275 6.40 0.31 13.69
C LEU A 275 6.46 0.21 15.22
N GLY A 276 5.65 1.02 15.92
CA GLY A 276 5.55 0.96 17.38
C GLY A 276 5.04 -0.40 17.87
N THR A 277 3.97 -0.91 17.27
CA THR A 277 3.43 -2.24 17.59
C THR A 277 4.46 -3.32 17.35
N VAL A 278 5.09 -3.34 16.18
CA VAL A 278 6.12 -4.33 15.84
C VAL A 278 7.28 -4.28 16.84
N ALA A 279 7.78 -3.09 17.21
CA ALA A 279 8.87 -2.96 18.17
C ALA A 279 8.51 -3.51 19.55
N ILE A 280 7.30 -3.21 20.04
CA ILE A 280 6.79 -3.71 21.33
C ILE A 280 6.67 -5.24 21.30
N LEU A 281 6.10 -5.78 20.22
CA LEU A 281 5.90 -7.22 20.09
C LEU A 281 7.23 -7.98 19.96
N LEU A 282 8.17 -7.46 19.16
CA LEU A 282 9.51 -8.05 19.06
C LEU A 282 10.23 -8.06 20.41
N ALA A 283 10.15 -6.98 21.17
CA ALA A 283 10.74 -6.91 22.50
C ALA A 283 10.09 -7.94 23.45
N GLY A 284 8.76 -8.02 23.48
CA GLY A 284 8.07 -8.95 24.38
C GLY A 284 8.32 -10.43 24.05
N VAL A 285 8.43 -10.79 22.76
CA VAL A 285 8.78 -12.16 22.34
C VAL A 285 10.23 -12.46 22.67
N SER A 286 11.14 -11.50 22.46
CA SER A 286 12.57 -11.67 22.78
C SER A 286 12.81 -11.89 24.27
N LEU A 287 12.00 -11.27 25.14
CA LEU A 287 12.06 -11.43 26.59
C LEU A 287 11.33 -12.68 27.11
N GLY A 288 10.68 -13.45 26.25
CA GLY A 288 9.88 -14.62 26.63
C GLY A 288 8.60 -14.28 27.43
N GLN A 289 8.16 -13.02 27.40
CA GLN A 289 7.02 -12.50 28.17
C GLN A 289 5.70 -12.53 27.39
N LEU A 290 5.76 -12.69 26.06
CA LEU A 290 4.58 -12.71 25.21
C LEU A 290 4.12 -14.15 24.92
N PHE A 291 2.89 -14.45 25.36
CA PHE A 291 2.17 -15.64 24.90
C PHE A 291 1.76 -15.48 23.44
N LEU A 292 1.82 -16.58 22.68
CA LEU A 292 1.48 -16.65 21.26
C LEU A 292 0.17 -15.93 20.92
N ALA A 293 -0.90 -16.31 21.62
CA ALA A 293 -2.24 -15.80 21.39
C ALA A 293 -2.33 -14.28 21.51
N TRP A 294 -1.69 -13.68 22.52
CA TRP A 294 -1.72 -12.23 22.73
C TRP A 294 -0.85 -11.49 21.72
N GLY A 295 0.32 -12.04 21.37
CA GLY A 295 1.21 -11.45 20.37
C GLY A 295 0.54 -11.37 18.99
N MET A 296 -0.10 -12.45 18.56
CA MET A 296 -0.80 -12.52 17.28
C MET A 296 -2.08 -11.66 17.28
N LEU A 297 -2.84 -11.65 18.38
CA LEU A 297 -4.02 -10.79 18.49
C LEU A 297 -3.65 -9.30 18.38
N ILE A 298 -2.62 -8.85 19.09
CA ILE A 298 -2.17 -7.44 19.00
C ILE A 298 -1.64 -7.15 17.59
N HIS A 299 -0.93 -8.11 16.98
CA HIS A 299 -0.47 -8.01 15.61
C HIS A 299 -1.64 -7.75 14.64
N GLU A 300 -2.68 -8.59 14.67
CA GLU A 300 -3.82 -8.51 13.75
C GLU A 300 -4.69 -7.27 14.01
N VAL A 301 -4.95 -6.95 15.28
CA VAL A 301 -5.67 -5.72 15.67
C VAL A 301 -4.96 -4.48 15.12
N SER A 302 -3.62 -4.49 15.08
CA SER A 302 -2.87 -3.35 14.56
C SER A 302 -3.10 -3.12 13.06
N VAL A 303 -3.20 -4.20 12.28
CA VAL A 303 -3.51 -4.13 10.85
C VAL A 303 -4.89 -3.55 10.63
N LEU A 304 -5.89 -4.04 11.38
CA LEU A 304 -7.26 -3.55 11.29
C LEU A 304 -7.35 -2.06 11.64
N LEU A 305 -6.67 -1.61 12.70
CA LEU A 305 -6.65 -0.21 13.10
C LEU A 305 -6.05 0.70 12.02
N VAL A 306 -4.98 0.26 11.35
CA VAL A 306 -4.36 0.98 10.22
C VAL A 306 -5.34 1.11 9.04
N ILE A 307 -6.04 0.03 8.71
CA ILE A 307 -7.05 0.00 7.64
C ILE A 307 -8.21 0.93 7.99
N LEU A 308 -8.73 0.87 9.22
CA LEU A 308 -9.82 1.72 9.68
C LEU A 308 -9.40 3.20 9.72
N ASN A 309 -8.17 3.51 10.11
CA ASN A 309 -7.66 4.88 10.08
C ASN A 309 -7.56 5.40 8.63
N ALA A 310 -7.14 4.56 7.67
CA ALA A 310 -7.19 4.88 6.25
C ALA A 310 -8.63 5.12 5.76
N ALA A 311 -9.59 4.29 6.18
CA ALA A 311 -10.99 4.40 5.79
C ALA A 311 -11.66 5.72 6.24
N ARG A 312 -11.11 6.42 7.24
CA ARG A 312 -11.56 7.77 7.63
C ARG A 312 -11.47 8.79 6.48
N LEU A 313 -10.58 8.56 5.51
CA LEU A 313 -10.45 9.41 4.33
C LEU A 313 -11.68 9.35 3.43
N ILE A 314 -12.40 8.22 3.39
CA ILE A 314 -13.62 8.04 2.58
C ILE A 314 -14.69 9.06 2.96
N ARG A 315 -14.76 9.42 4.26
CA ARG A 315 -15.73 10.39 4.80
C ARG A 315 -15.10 11.75 5.10
N TYR A 316 -13.84 11.97 4.72
CA TYR A 316 -13.14 13.20 5.05
C TYR A 316 -13.79 14.39 4.33
N LYS A 317 -14.13 15.43 5.10
CA LYS A 317 -14.67 16.70 4.61
C LYS A 317 -13.69 17.80 5.01
N SER A 318 -13.05 18.43 4.02
CA SER A 318 -12.29 19.66 4.28
C SER A 318 -13.25 20.76 4.73
N SER A 319 -12.78 21.61 5.64
CA SER A 319 -13.57 22.73 6.16
C SER A 319 -13.72 23.87 5.15
N GLY A 320 -12.98 23.87 4.03
CA GLY A 320 -13.11 24.85 2.93
C GLY A 320 -12.88 26.31 3.32
N LYS A 321 -12.54 26.63 4.58
CA LYS A 321 -12.38 28.00 5.04
C LYS A 321 -11.08 28.57 4.48
N LEU A 322 -11.19 29.57 3.61
CA LEU A 322 -10.07 30.44 3.24
C LEU A 322 -9.47 31.03 4.54
N LEU A 323 -8.29 30.55 4.93
CA LEU A 323 -7.60 31.07 6.11
C LEU A 323 -6.85 32.38 5.84
N ALA A 324 -6.83 32.89 4.61
CA ALA A 324 -6.26 34.20 4.32
C ALA A 324 -6.87 34.87 3.06
N PRO A 325 -7.09 36.21 3.09
CA PRO A 325 -7.41 37.00 1.91
C PRO A 325 -6.18 37.05 1.00
N GLY A 326 -6.10 36.09 0.08
CA GLY A 326 -4.95 35.90 -0.82
C GLY A 326 -4.95 34.54 -1.55
N ALA A 327 -5.77 33.58 -1.10
CA ALA A 327 -5.90 32.22 -1.67
C ALA A 327 -6.45 32.15 -3.12
N SER A 328 -6.90 33.26 -3.71
CA SER A 328 -7.44 33.31 -5.07
C SER A 328 -6.37 33.26 -6.19
N LEU A 329 -5.10 33.47 -5.85
CA LEU A 329 -3.93 33.43 -6.74
C LEU A 329 -3.38 32.03 -7.10
N TRP A 330 -3.94 30.94 -6.55
CA TRP A 330 -3.22 29.66 -6.33
C TRP A 330 -3.62 28.59 -7.33
N CYS A 331 -4.78 28.76 -7.96
CA CYS A 331 -5.34 27.83 -8.93
C CYS A 331 -5.74 28.65 -10.15
N LYS A 332 -4.80 28.85 -11.07
CA LYS A 332 -5.10 29.50 -12.35
C LYS A 332 -5.57 28.44 -13.33
N PRO A 333 -6.69 28.65 -14.03
CA PRO A 333 -7.08 27.75 -15.11
C PRO A 333 -5.98 27.77 -16.17
N VAL A 334 -5.45 26.60 -16.50
CA VAL A 334 -4.63 26.43 -17.71
C VAL A 334 -5.54 26.68 -18.91
N ALA A 335 -5.16 27.64 -19.75
CA ALA A 335 -5.90 28.04 -20.95
C ALA A 335 -5.83 26.98 -22.05
#